data_AF-A0A9W8I5G2-F1
#
_entry.id   AF-A0A9W8I5G2-F1
#
_cell.length_a   1.000
_cell.length_b   1.000
_cell.length_c   1.000
_cell.angle_alpha   90.00
_cell.angle_beta   90.00
_cell.angle_gamma   90.00
#
_symmetry.space_group_name_H-M   'P 1'
#
loop_
_entity.id
_entity.type
_entity.pdbx_description
1 polymer ?
#
loop_
_entity_poly.entity_id
_entity_poly.type
_entity_poly.pdbx_seq_one_letter_code
_entity_poly.pdbx_strand_id
1 'polypeptide(L)'
;MGGMNYHTTDGLHTPLIIHESPSKSDIRYDKEILFTFENWGKKTFLYHYNKQCAVKTSELAPYYPDGLINGINSNISQSVKLKPGKKKYRMSFINLGTVNFFKFRIPEHKMHVIEADGINTEPLEVDVIDIGPGQRISAILTAHNTNAYNYIYNVAMYASFIVPHDKLNPRHYEGLIG
;
A
#
# COMPACT_ATOMS: atom_id res chain seq x y z
N MET A 1 -22.61 15.56 20.22
CA MET A 1 -22.00 14.98 19.00
C MET A 1 -21.28 13.72 19.42
N GLY A 2 -21.74 12.55 18.95
CA GLY A 2 -21.19 11.25 19.34
C GLY A 2 -19.73 11.11 18.92
N GLY A 3 -18.92 10.54 19.81
CA GLY A 3 -17.48 10.35 19.61
C GLY A 3 -17.19 9.49 18.39
N MET A 4 -16.73 10.12 17.31
CA MET A 4 -16.12 9.40 16.20
C MET A 4 -14.73 8.94 16.67
N ASN A 5 -14.63 7.65 16.97
CA ASN A 5 -13.39 7.02 17.43
C ASN A 5 -12.55 6.67 16.20
N TYR A 6 -11.69 7.58 15.76
CA TYR A 6 -10.73 7.37 14.67
C TYR A 6 -9.49 6.57 15.11
N HIS A 7 -9.68 5.57 15.99
CA HIS A 7 -8.59 4.76 16.54
C HIS A 7 -7.82 4.03 15.44
N THR A 8 -8.47 3.72 14.31
CA THR A 8 -7.79 3.14 13.14
C THR A 8 -6.78 4.11 12.52
N THR A 9 -7.03 5.42 12.54
CA THR A 9 -6.02 6.41 12.07
C THR A 9 -4.87 6.56 13.05
N ASP A 10 -5.10 6.21 14.32
CA ASP A 10 -4.08 6.20 15.38
C ASP A 10 -3.36 4.84 15.51
N GLY A 11 -3.57 3.90 14.57
CA GLY A 11 -2.84 2.63 14.49
C GLY A 11 -3.59 1.39 15.00
N LEU A 12 -4.84 1.50 15.43
CA LEU A 12 -5.63 0.33 15.86
C LEU A 12 -6.25 -0.41 14.67
N HIS A 13 -5.44 -1.17 13.95
CA HIS A 13 -5.85 -2.02 12.83
C HIS A 13 -4.79 -3.08 12.54
N THR A 14 -5.18 -4.16 11.87
CA THR A 14 -4.26 -5.22 11.44
C THR A 14 -4.86 -5.96 10.24
N PRO A 15 -4.04 -6.48 9.31
CA PRO A 15 -4.51 -7.39 8.26
C PRO A 15 -5.16 -8.66 8.82
N LEU A 16 -6.25 -9.10 8.18
CA LEU A 16 -6.82 -10.44 8.32
C LEU A 16 -6.76 -11.12 6.95
N ILE A 17 -5.99 -12.19 6.84
CA ILE A 17 -5.86 -12.97 5.60
C ILE A 17 -6.58 -14.31 5.79
N ILE A 18 -7.47 -14.63 4.87
CA ILE A 18 -8.21 -15.89 4.83
C ILE A 18 -7.73 -16.67 3.61
N HIS A 19 -7.21 -17.87 3.84
CA HIS A 19 -6.71 -18.70 2.77
C HIS A 19 -7.77 -19.70 2.31
N GLU A 20 -7.96 -19.77 0.99
CA GLU A 20 -8.68 -20.87 0.37
C GLU A 20 -7.86 -22.17 0.46
N SER A 21 -8.57 -23.31 0.53
CA SER A 21 -7.92 -24.61 0.46
C SER A 21 -7.19 -24.78 -0.89
N PRO A 22 -5.92 -25.23 -0.92
CA PRO A 22 -5.19 -25.41 -2.17
C PRO A 22 -5.85 -26.33 -3.20
N SER A 23 -6.70 -27.26 -2.77
CA SER A 23 -7.45 -28.15 -3.68
C SER A 23 -8.60 -27.46 -4.43
N LYS A 24 -9.02 -26.28 -3.97
CA LYS A 24 -10.13 -25.50 -4.55
C LYS A 24 -9.66 -24.29 -5.36
N SER A 25 -8.41 -23.88 -5.18
CA SER A 25 -7.89 -22.68 -5.82
C SER A 25 -7.28 -22.97 -7.20
N ASP A 26 -7.76 -22.24 -8.21
CA ASP A 26 -7.18 -22.22 -9.56
C ASP A 26 -5.91 -21.35 -9.64
N ILE A 27 -5.68 -20.50 -8.62
CA ILE A 27 -4.54 -19.59 -8.57
C ILE A 27 -3.35 -20.30 -7.91
N ARG A 28 -2.24 -20.45 -8.65
CA ARG A 28 -1.02 -21.13 -8.18
C ARG A 28 0.12 -20.14 -7.94
N TYR A 29 0.71 -20.19 -6.75
CA TYR A 29 1.87 -19.40 -6.34
C TYR A 29 2.75 -20.17 -5.35
N ASP A 30 4.02 -19.80 -5.27
CA ASP A 30 5.03 -20.43 -4.39
C ASP A 30 5.09 -19.78 -3.01
N LYS A 31 4.81 -18.47 -2.91
CA LYS A 31 4.89 -17.71 -1.66
C LYS A 31 3.98 -16.48 -1.69
N GLU A 32 3.49 -16.07 -0.52
CA GLU A 32 2.77 -14.80 -0.34
C GLU A 32 3.68 -13.71 0.24
N ILE A 33 3.49 -12.48 -0.21
CA ILE A 33 4.15 -11.26 0.27
C ILE A 33 3.06 -10.24 0.55
N LEU A 34 3.05 -9.68 1.76
CA LEU A 34 2.07 -8.68 2.18
C LEU A 34 2.71 -7.28 2.16
N PHE A 35 1.98 -6.33 1.57
CA PHE A 35 2.23 -4.92 1.62
C PHE A 35 1.03 -4.22 2.27
N THR A 36 1.26 -3.55 3.39
CA THR A 36 0.31 -2.64 4.02
C THR A 36 0.74 -1.21 3.80
N PHE A 37 -0.24 -0.34 3.56
CA PHE A 37 -0.05 1.08 3.33
C PHE A 37 -0.89 1.90 4.29
N GLU A 38 -0.29 2.92 4.89
CA GLU A 38 -0.95 3.76 5.89
C GLU A 38 -0.52 5.21 5.72
N ASN A 39 -1.44 6.15 5.90
CA ASN A 39 -1.09 7.52 6.20
C ASN A 39 -0.88 7.69 7.70
N TRP A 40 0.22 8.30 8.11
CA TRP A 40 0.66 8.35 9.51
C TRP A 40 1.02 9.75 9.97
N GLY A 41 0.56 10.08 11.17
CA GLY A 41 0.80 11.35 11.81
C GLY A 41 1.60 11.24 13.10
N LYS A 42 2.33 12.32 13.43
CA LYS A 42 3.09 12.44 14.69
C LYS A 42 2.21 12.78 15.88
N LYS A 43 0.93 13.09 15.64
CA LYS A 43 -0.09 13.42 16.64
C LYS A 43 -1.34 12.61 16.32
N THR A 44 -2.20 12.45 17.33
CA THR A 44 -3.45 11.71 17.17
C THR A 44 -4.38 12.41 16.18
N PHE A 45 -5.29 11.64 15.58
CA PHE A 45 -6.32 12.18 14.71
C PHE A 45 -7.11 13.28 15.43
N LEU A 46 -7.48 13.07 16.70
CA LEU A 46 -8.24 14.04 17.49
C LEU A 46 -7.52 15.39 17.61
N TYR A 47 -6.19 15.40 17.73
CA TYR A 47 -5.41 16.64 17.73
C TYR A 47 -5.58 17.41 16.41
N HIS A 48 -5.44 16.72 15.29
CA HIS A 48 -5.57 17.32 13.96
C HIS A 48 -7.01 17.77 13.68
N TYR A 49 -8.00 16.95 14.05
CA TYR A 49 -9.42 17.27 13.96
C TYR A 49 -9.79 18.54 14.74
N ASN A 50 -9.39 18.62 16.00
CA ASN A 50 -9.67 19.79 16.84
C ASN A 50 -9.01 21.06 16.30
N LYS A 51 -7.78 20.95 15.77
CA LYS A 51 -7.11 22.08 15.10
C LYS A 51 -7.85 22.54 13.85
N GLN A 52 -8.34 21.60 13.05
CA GLN A 52 -9.09 21.94 11.84
C GLN A 52 -10.44 22.59 12.17
N CYS A 53 -11.20 22.04 13.13
CA CYS A 53 -12.48 22.60 13.56
C CYS A 53 -12.36 23.96 14.27
N ALA A 54 -11.21 24.26 14.87
CA ALA A 54 -10.97 25.55 15.52
C ALA A 54 -10.77 26.71 14.53
N VAL A 55 -10.43 26.41 13.27
CA VAL A 55 -10.21 27.43 12.25
C VAL A 55 -11.50 27.69 11.49
N LYS A 56 -11.92 28.97 11.47
CA LYS A 56 -13.16 29.44 10.82
C LYS A 56 -12.97 29.89 9.38
N THR A 57 -11.74 29.86 8.87
CA THR A 57 -11.33 30.28 7.53
C THR A 57 -10.71 29.09 6.77
N SER A 58 -10.69 29.13 5.44
CA SER A 58 -10.06 28.08 4.61
C SER A 58 -8.52 28.20 4.54
N GLU A 59 -7.89 28.83 5.53
CA GLU A 59 -6.49 29.31 5.45
C GLU A 59 -5.45 28.32 6.00
N LEU A 60 -5.87 27.20 6.61
CA LEU A 60 -4.91 26.19 7.04
C LEU A 60 -4.28 25.50 5.84
N ALA A 61 -2.95 25.53 5.77
CA ALA A 61 -2.20 24.65 4.88
C ALA A 61 -2.65 23.19 5.11
N PRO A 62 -2.81 22.39 4.04
CA PRO A 62 -3.24 21.00 4.18
C PRO A 62 -2.29 20.24 5.11
N TYR A 63 -2.84 19.39 5.97
CA TYR A 63 -2.02 18.45 6.71
C TYR A 63 -1.53 17.36 5.74
N TYR A 64 -0.21 17.24 5.59
CA TYR A 64 0.42 16.20 4.79
C TYR A 64 0.97 15.11 5.73
N PRO A 65 0.22 14.02 5.98
CA PRO A 65 0.74 12.90 6.75
C PRO A 65 1.94 12.27 6.04
N ASP A 66 2.79 11.59 6.82
CA ASP A 66 3.75 10.67 6.25
C ASP A 66 3.03 9.38 5.82
N GLY A 67 3.71 8.53 5.07
CA GLY A 67 3.28 7.19 4.70
C GLY A 67 4.09 6.12 5.42
N LEU A 68 3.43 5.01 5.79
CA LEU A 68 4.08 3.78 6.23
C LEU A 68 3.92 2.71 5.16
N ILE A 69 5.01 2.02 4.87
CA ILE A 69 5.01 0.77 4.10
C ILE A 69 5.36 -0.35 5.08
N ASN A 70 4.43 -1.27 5.32
CA ASN A 70 4.59 -2.33 6.34
C ASN A 70 4.97 -1.77 7.73
N GLY A 71 4.36 -0.65 8.13
CA GLY A 71 4.63 0.01 9.42
C GLY A 71 5.93 0.83 9.49
N ILE A 72 6.67 0.98 8.38
CA ILE A 72 7.95 1.70 8.35
C ILE A 72 7.81 3.04 7.60
N ASN A 73 8.20 4.13 8.26
CA ASN A 73 8.37 5.46 7.68
C ASN A 73 9.86 5.68 7.32
N SER A 74 10.30 5.16 6.18
CA SER A 74 11.68 5.28 5.71
C SER A 74 11.70 5.44 4.20
N ASN A 75 12.64 6.22 3.68
CA ASN A 75 12.89 6.31 2.24
C ASN A 75 13.35 4.95 1.66
N ILE A 76 13.88 4.07 2.51
CA ILE A 76 14.18 2.67 2.19
C ILE A 76 13.35 1.78 3.11
N SER A 77 12.28 1.22 2.57
CA SER A 77 11.41 0.24 3.18
C SER A 77 12.07 -1.15 3.22
N GLN A 78 11.43 -2.10 3.90
CA GLN A 78 11.92 -3.46 4.07
C GLN A 78 12.19 -4.14 2.72
N SER A 79 13.36 -4.77 2.58
CA SER A 79 13.70 -5.53 1.38
C SER A 79 12.87 -6.82 1.27
N VAL A 80 12.43 -7.13 0.06
CA VAL A 80 11.67 -8.33 -0.30
C VAL A 80 12.59 -9.31 -1.00
N LYS A 81 12.75 -10.51 -0.44
CA LYS A 81 13.61 -11.55 -1.03
C LYS A 81 12.83 -12.44 -1.98
N LEU A 82 13.27 -12.51 -3.23
CA LEU A 82 12.76 -13.45 -4.22
C LEU A 82 13.75 -14.62 -4.38
N LYS A 83 13.24 -15.73 -4.88
CA LYS A 83 14.04 -16.87 -5.33
C LYS A 83 14.02 -16.86 -6.86
N PRO A 84 15.18 -17.03 -7.51
CA PRO A 84 15.23 -17.11 -8.96
C PRO A 84 14.51 -18.36 -9.48
N GLY A 85 14.31 -18.41 -10.81
CA GLY A 85 13.76 -19.58 -11.50
C GLY A 85 12.26 -19.51 -11.76
N LYS A 86 11.72 -18.33 -12.10
CA LYS A 86 10.30 -18.13 -12.47
C LYS A 86 9.30 -18.50 -11.37
N LYS A 87 9.72 -18.35 -10.11
CA LYS A 87 8.84 -18.52 -8.95
C LYS A 87 7.73 -17.47 -8.96
N LYS A 88 6.52 -17.89 -8.63
CA LYS A 88 5.32 -17.04 -8.59
C LYS A 88 5.05 -16.59 -7.17
N TYR A 89 4.85 -15.29 -6.99
CA TYR A 89 4.57 -14.68 -5.71
C TYR A 89 3.20 -14.03 -5.74
N ARG A 90 2.35 -14.36 -4.77
CA ARG A 90 1.12 -13.61 -4.53
C ARG A 90 1.48 -12.39 -3.69
N MET A 91 1.38 -11.21 -4.28
CA MET A 91 1.55 -9.94 -3.59
C MET A 91 0.18 -9.43 -3.19
N SER A 92 -0.06 -9.36 -1.88
CA SER A 92 -1.29 -8.86 -1.28
C SER A 92 -1.06 -7.42 -0.84
N PHE A 93 -1.86 -6.49 -1.35
CA PHE A 93 -1.79 -5.06 -1.05
C PHE A 93 -3.01 -4.65 -0.24
N ILE A 94 -2.81 -3.97 0.88
CA ILE A 94 -3.89 -3.48 1.74
C ILE A 94 -3.62 -2.03 2.10
N ASN A 95 -4.54 -1.14 1.74
CA ASN A 95 -4.49 0.23 2.24
C ASN A 95 -5.29 0.31 3.55
N LEU A 96 -4.56 0.35 4.66
CA LEU A 96 -5.08 0.49 6.01
C LEU A 96 -5.26 1.96 6.41
N GLY A 97 -4.80 2.90 5.58
CA GLY A 97 -4.97 4.32 5.77
C GLY A 97 -6.44 4.77 5.66
N THR A 98 -6.66 6.03 5.99
CA THR A 98 -7.99 6.65 6.03
C THR A 98 -8.19 7.75 4.99
N VAL A 99 -7.12 8.20 4.35
CA VAL A 99 -7.14 9.41 3.53
C VAL A 99 -6.41 9.24 2.19
N ASN A 100 -5.22 8.65 2.19
CA ASN A 100 -4.33 8.65 1.04
C ASN A 100 -4.45 7.41 0.17
N PHE A 101 -4.21 7.60 -1.12
CA PHE A 101 -4.03 6.54 -2.12
C PHE A 101 -2.55 6.19 -2.25
N PHE A 102 -2.29 4.96 -2.71
CA PHE A 102 -0.93 4.49 -2.95
C PHE A 102 -0.81 3.87 -4.34
N LYS A 103 0.28 4.18 -5.04
CA LYS A 103 0.69 3.51 -6.28
C LYS A 103 1.92 2.68 -6.03
N PHE A 104 1.83 1.36 -6.21
CA PHE A 104 2.96 0.43 -6.10
C PHE A 104 3.41 -0.03 -7.49
N ARG A 105 4.73 -0.02 -7.74
CA ARG A 105 5.33 -0.51 -8.99
C ARG A 105 6.70 -1.11 -8.75
N ILE A 106 7.03 -2.14 -9.51
CA ILE A 106 8.40 -2.64 -9.65
C ILE A 106 8.77 -2.49 -11.12
N PRO A 107 9.71 -1.59 -11.50
CA PRO A 107 10.20 -1.53 -12.87
C PRO A 107 10.68 -2.90 -13.35
N GLU A 108 10.48 -3.18 -14.64
CA GLU A 108 10.84 -4.45 -15.30
C GLU A 108 10.08 -5.69 -14.81
N HIS A 109 9.11 -5.53 -13.92
CA HIS A 109 8.22 -6.60 -13.49
C HIS A 109 6.76 -6.26 -13.77
N LYS A 110 6.13 -7.05 -14.63
CA LYS A 110 4.67 -7.05 -14.78
C LYS A 110 4.03 -7.84 -13.65
N MET A 111 2.86 -7.38 -13.20
CA MET A 111 2.03 -8.07 -12.22
C MET A 111 0.69 -8.40 -12.85
N HIS A 112 0.07 -9.50 -12.41
CA HIS A 112 -1.28 -9.86 -12.84
C HIS A 112 -2.24 -9.73 -11.66
N VAL A 113 -3.14 -8.74 -11.65
CA VAL A 113 -4.19 -8.63 -10.63
C VAL A 113 -5.12 -9.82 -10.75
N ILE A 114 -5.36 -10.50 -9.63
CA ILE A 114 -6.15 -11.75 -9.55
C ILE A 114 -7.30 -11.65 -8.54
N GLU A 115 -7.30 -10.62 -7.70
CA GLU A 115 -8.30 -10.45 -6.65
C GLU A 115 -8.45 -8.96 -6.31
N ALA A 116 -9.68 -8.53 -6.10
CA ALA A 116 -10.02 -7.24 -5.53
C ALA A 116 -11.04 -7.44 -4.39
N ASP A 117 -10.74 -6.86 -3.23
CA ASP A 117 -11.60 -6.87 -2.04
C ASP A 117 -12.07 -8.27 -1.59
N GLY A 118 -11.25 -9.30 -1.81
CA GLY A 118 -11.53 -10.69 -1.46
C GLY A 118 -12.35 -11.46 -2.49
N ILE A 119 -12.58 -10.89 -3.67
CA ILE A 119 -13.24 -11.53 -4.80
C ILE A 119 -12.22 -11.74 -5.92
N ASN A 120 -12.13 -12.97 -6.41
CA ASN A 120 -11.26 -13.30 -7.53
C ASN A 120 -11.70 -12.56 -8.80
N THR A 121 -10.73 -12.14 -9.60
CA THR A 121 -10.94 -11.48 -10.89
C THR A 121 -10.36 -12.32 -12.02
N GLU A 122 -10.77 -12.03 -13.25
CA GLU A 122 -9.96 -12.43 -14.39
C GLU A 122 -8.58 -11.76 -14.30
N PRO A 123 -7.47 -12.48 -14.59
CA PRO A 123 -6.14 -11.92 -14.49
C PRO A 123 -5.94 -10.70 -15.40
N LEU A 124 -5.54 -9.57 -14.81
CA LEU A 124 -5.23 -8.34 -15.55
C LEU A 124 -3.76 -7.97 -15.39
N GLU A 125 -3.02 -7.94 -16.50
CA GLU A 125 -1.62 -7.47 -16.48
C GLU A 125 -1.55 -5.96 -16.23
N VAL A 126 -0.74 -5.55 -15.26
CA VAL A 126 -0.53 -4.15 -14.87
C VAL A 126 0.94 -3.86 -14.57
N ASP A 127 1.33 -2.61 -14.80
CA ASP A 127 2.62 -2.05 -14.35
C ASP A 127 2.54 -1.43 -12.95
N VAL A 128 1.34 -0.97 -12.56
CA VAL A 128 1.11 -0.21 -11.33
C VAL A 128 -0.14 -0.74 -10.65
N ILE A 129 -0.06 -0.95 -9.34
CA ILE A 129 -1.22 -1.17 -8.47
C ILE A 129 -1.58 0.17 -7.84
N ASP A 130 -2.75 0.72 -8.16
CA ASP A 130 -3.29 1.93 -7.53
C ASP A 130 -4.37 1.51 -6.52
N ILE A 131 -4.21 1.89 -5.26
CA ILE A 131 -5.03 1.39 -4.15
C ILE A 131 -5.48 2.51 -3.21
N GLY A 132 -6.79 2.65 -3.04
CA GLY A 132 -7.44 3.62 -2.17
C GLY A 132 -7.73 3.08 -0.76
N PRO A 133 -8.07 3.95 0.20
CA PRO A 133 -8.36 3.57 1.59
C PRO A 133 -9.37 2.42 1.71
N GLY A 134 -9.03 1.39 2.50
CA GLY A 134 -9.88 0.22 2.76
C GLY A 134 -9.88 -0.87 1.67
N GLN A 135 -9.25 -0.61 0.51
CA GLN A 135 -9.17 -1.60 -0.56
C GLN A 135 -8.11 -2.67 -0.29
N ARG A 136 -8.35 -3.86 -0.85
CA ARG A 136 -7.39 -4.96 -0.92
C ARG A 136 -7.24 -5.41 -2.37
N ILE A 137 -6.01 -5.57 -2.83
CA ILE A 137 -5.72 -6.08 -4.18
C ILE A 137 -4.69 -7.19 -4.05
N SER A 138 -4.93 -8.34 -4.67
CA SER A 138 -3.89 -9.38 -4.82
C SER A 138 -3.42 -9.44 -6.27
N ALA A 139 -2.11 -9.56 -6.47
CA ALA A 139 -1.52 -9.73 -7.78
C ALA A 139 -0.44 -10.81 -7.80
N ILE A 140 -0.27 -11.50 -8.94
CA ILE A 140 0.82 -12.44 -9.16
C ILE A 140 2.00 -11.74 -9.80
N LEU A 141 3.15 -11.83 -9.12
CA LEU A 141 4.46 -11.46 -9.63
C LEU A 141 5.22 -12.73 -10.01
N THR A 142 5.81 -12.80 -11.19
CA THR A 142 6.74 -13.88 -11.55
C THR A 142 8.17 -13.37 -11.46
N ALA A 143 8.98 -13.97 -10.60
CA ALA A 143 10.39 -13.61 -10.46
C ALA A 143 11.18 -13.92 -11.74
N HIS A 144 12.23 -13.15 -12.00
CA HIS A 144 13.14 -13.45 -13.11
C HIS A 144 13.83 -14.81 -12.93
N ASN A 145 14.39 -15.31 -14.03
CA ASN A 145 15.08 -16.59 -14.03
C ASN A 145 16.38 -16.57 -13.21
N THR A 146 17.01 -15.40 -13.10
CA THR A 146 18.31 -15.18 -12.45
C THR A 146 18.18 -14.20 -11.29
N ASN A 147 19.10 -14.28 -10.32
CA ASN A 147 19.24 -13.33 -9.21
C ASN A 147 20.44 -12.38 -9.41
N ALA A 148 20.77 -12.06 -10.66
CA ALA A 148 21.92 -11.21 -11.00
C ALA A 148 21.76 -9.76 -10.53
N TYR A 149 20.52 -9.30 -10.34
CA TYR A 149 20.18 -7.93 -9.98
C TYR A 149 19.13 -7.90 -8.88
N ASN A 150 19.25 -6.90 -7.99
CA ASN A 150 18.15 -6.44 -7.16
C ASN A 150 17.44 -5.30 -7.90
N TYR A 151 16.13 -5.20 -7.74
CA TYR A 151 15.29 -4.17 -8.31
C TYR A 151 14.74 -3.26 -7.21
N ILE A 152 14.30 -2.07 -7.58
CA ILE A 152 13.64 -1.14 -6.66
C ILE A 152 12.14 -1.25 -6.85
N TYR A 153 11.40 -1.57 -5.79
CA TYR A 153 9.96 -1.27 -5.78
C TYR A 153 9.75 0.17 -5.34
N ASN A 154 8.83 0.85 -6.01
CA ASN A 154 8.46 2.23 -5.79
C ASN A 154 7.04 2.29 -5.23
N VAL A 155 6.82 3.14 -4.23
CA VAL A 155 5.49 3.47 -3.71
C VAL A 155 5.30 4.98 -3.71
N ALA A 156 4.27 5.46 -4.40
CA ALA A 156 3.86 6.86 -4.36
C ALA A 156 2.57 7.00 -3.55
N MET A 157 2.65 7.70 -2.42
CA MET A 157 1.51 8.10 -1.61
C MET A 157 0.99 9.44 -2.12
N TYR A 158 -0.31 9.54 -2.35
CA TYR A 158 -0.92 10.78 -2.84
C TYR A 158 -2.33 11.00 -2.29
N ALA A 159 -2.78 12.25 -2.28
CA ALA A 159 -4.17 12.61 -2.05
C ALA A 159 -4.69 13.29 -3.32
N SER A 160 -5.65 12.66 -3.99
CA SER A 160 -6.20 13.14 -5.27
C SER A 160 -6.94 14.48 -5.15
N PHE A 161 -7.43 14.80 -3.96
CA PHE A 161 -8.17 16.03 -3.65
C PHE A 161 -7.30 17.14 -3.04
N ILE A 162 -5.99 16.91 -2.87
CA ILE A 162 -5.04 17.95 -2.45
C ILE A 162 -4.22 18.35 -3.67
N VAL A 163 -3.97 19.65 -3.84
CA VAL A 163 -3.09 20.15 -4.90
C VAL A 163 -1.72 19.48 -4.83
N PRO A 164 -1.10 19.14 -5.98
CA PRO A 164 0.28 18.68 -5.99
C PRO A 164 1.18 19.67 -5.27
N HIS A 165 2.05 19.15 -4.40
CA HIS A 165 3.00 19.94 -3.64
C HIS A 165 4.33 19.23 -3.62
N ASP A 166 5.40 19.95 -3.96
CA ASP A 166 6.75 19.37 -4.05
C ASP A 166 7.08 18.58 -2.77
N LYS A 167 7.52 17.33 -2.98
CA LYS A 167 7.91 16.35 -1.94
C LYS A 167 6.83 15.93 -0.92
N LEU A 168 5.63 16.50 -0.98
CA LEU A 168 4.54 16.22 -0.03
C LEU A 168 3.35 15.51 -0.67
N ASN A 169 3.07 15.79 -1.95
CA ASN A 169 1.99 15.15 -2.69
C ASN A 169 2.29 15.14 -4.22
N PRO A 170 2.66 13.99 -4.82
CA PRO A 170 2.90 12.70 -4.16
C PRO A 170 4.18 12.70 -3.32
N ARG A 171 4.20 11.83 -2.30
CA ARG A 171 5.40 11.46 -1.56
C ARG A 171 5.86 10.06 -1.98
N HIS A 172 7.17 9.89 -2.12
CA HIS A 172 7.77 8.67 -2.67
C HIS A 172 8.52 7.86 -1.61
N TYR A 173 8.39 6.54 -1.73
CA TYR A 173 9.05 5.52 -0.92
C TYR A 173 9.64 4.47 -1.83
N GLU A 174 10.76 3.89 -1.43
CA GLU A 174 11.45 2.86 -2.20
C GLU A 174 11.81 1.68 -1.32
N GLY A 175 12.03 0.52 -1.92
CA GLY A 175 12.66 -0.61 -1.24
C GLY A 175 13.22 -1.60 -2.26
N LEU A 176 14.07 -2.51 -1.78
CA LEU A 176 14.71 -3.49 -2.66
C LEU A 176 13.85 -4.75 -2.81
N ILE A 177 13.82 -5.32 -4.00
CA ILE A 177 13.24 -6.62 -4.30
C ILE A 177 14.17 -7.44 -5.21
N GLY A 178 14.51 -8.66 -4.80
CA GLY A 178 15.48 -9.50 -5.52
C GLY A 178 15.79 -10.81 -4.84
#